data_AF-A0A4D4LDJ2-F1
#
_entry.id   AF-A0A4D4LDJ2-F1
#
_cell.length_a   1.000
_cell.length_b   1.000
_cell.length_c   1.000
_cell.angle_alpha   90.00
_cell.angle_beta   90.00
_cell.angle_gamma   90.00
#
_symmetry.space_group_name_H-M   'P 1'
#
loop_
_entity.id
_entity.type
_entity.pdbx_description
1 polymer ?
#
loop_
_entity_poly.entity_id
_entity_poly.type
_entity_poly.pdbx_seq_one_letter_code
_entity_poly.pdbx_strand_id
1 'polypeptide(L)'
;MSANSFDARSTLQVGDESYEIFRLDKVEGSARLPYSLKVLLENLLRTEDGANITADHIRALGGWDSQAQPSQEIQFTPARVIMQDFTGVPCVVDLATMREAVKELGGDPAKINPLAPAELVIDHSVIADKFGTNDAFTQNVELEYGRNKERYQFLRWGQTAFDEFKVVPPGTGIVHQVNIEHLARTVMVRGGQAYPDTLVGTDSHTTMVNGLGVLGWGVGGIEAEAAMLGQPVSMLIPRVVGFKLTGELKPGTTATDLVLTITEMLRKHGVVGKFVEFYGEGVAATSLANRATIGNMSPEFGSTAAIFPIDDETLNYLRLTGRSDQQVALVEAYAKEQGLWLDPAAEPDFSEKLELDLSTVVPSIAGPKRPQDRIVLAEAATQFAQDVRNYVPDAEEDEAGKESFPASDAPAVSNGVPSKPTLVTAPTVRRTRSTTAPSPSPRSPPAPTPRTRTSWSPPRWWPRRRSRRA
;
A
#
# COMPACT_ATOMS: atom_id res chain seq x y z
N MET A 1 21.22 0.95 -21.95
CA MET A 1 21.59 2.29 -21.43
C MET A 1 20.64 3.29 -22.06
N SER A 2 20.15 4.27 -21.30
CA SER A 2 19.21 5.29 -21.81
C SER A 2 19.78 6.03 -23.02
N ALA A 3 18.93 6.29 -24.02
CA ALA A 3 19.26 7.13 -25.17
C ALA A 3 19.57 8.59 -24.78
N ASN A 4 19.06 9.05 -23.64
CA ASN A 4 19.33 10.37 -23.06
C ASN A 4 19.06 11.53 -24.02
N SER A 5 17.93 11.49 -24.73
CA SER A 5 17.59 12.48 -25.79
C SER A 5 17.43 13.91 -25.28
N PHE A 6 17.30 14.10 -23.97
CA PHE A 6 17.12 15.41 -23.30
C PHE A 6 18.39 15.91 -22.60
N ASP A 7 19.52 15.21 -22.71
CA ASP A 7 20.73 15.51 -21.95
C ASP A 7 20.46 15.62 -20.43
N ALA A 8 19.68 14.66 -19.93
CA ALA A 8 19.20 14.59 -18.55
C ALA A 8 20.17 13.89 -17.61
N ARG A 9 21.11 13.11 -18.13
CA ARG A 9 22.13 12.44 -17.32
C ARG A 9 22.99 13.46 -16.57
N SER A 10 23.08 13.30 -15.25
CA SER A 10 23.92 14.13 -14.38
C SER A 10 24.47 13.30 -13.22
N THR A 11 25.31 13.92 -12.39
CA THR A 11 25.88 13.30 -11.19
C THR A 11 25.34 13.99 -9.95
N LEU A 12 24.80 13.21 -9.02
CA LEU A 12 24.44 13.64 -7.69
C LEU A 12 25.50 13.17 -6.70
N GLN A 13 26.09 14.10 -5.95
CA GLN A 13 27.04 13.80 -4.89
C GLN A 13 26.32 13.78 -3.54
N VAL A 14 26.49 12.71 -2.76
CA VAL A 14 25.92 12.59 -1.40
C VAL A 14 27.01 12.06 -0.47
N GLY A 15 27.57 12.96 0.34
CA GLY A 15 28.77 12.65 1.10
C GLY A 15 29.93 12.30 0.15
N ASP A 16 30.55 11.15 0.37
CA ASP A 16 31.67 10.66 -0.46
C ASP A 16 31.21 9.83 -1.67
N GLU A 17 29.93 9.48 -1.76
CA GLU A 17 29.37 8.67 -2.85
C GLU A 17 28.82 9.55 -3.98
N SER A 18 29.00 9.10 -5.22
CA SER A 18 28.44 9.73 -6.41
C SER A 18 27.48 8.77 -7.11
N TYR A 19 26.35 9.31 -7.56
CA TYR A 19 25.32 8.56 -8.26
C TYR A 19 24.99 9.24 -9.59
N GLU A 20 24.83 8.44 -10.64
CA GLU A 20 24.23 8.92 -11.88
C GLU A 20 22.71 9.10 -11.68
N ILE A 21 22.18 10.24 -12.11
CA ILE A 21 20.74 10.55 -12.05
C ILE A 21 20.26 11.07 -13.40
N PHE A 22 18.95 10.99 -13.64
CA PHE A 22 18.29 11.60 -14.79
C PHE A 22 17.43 12.78 -14.34
N ARG A 23 17.88 13.98 -14.67
CA ARG A 23 17.37 15.28 -14.20
C ARG A 23 16.01 15.64 -14.80
N LEU A 24 15.01 15.84 -13.95
CA LEU A 24 13.66 16.23 -14.39
C LEU A 24 13.58 17.66 -14.96
N ASP A 25 14.42 18.57 -14.47
CA ASP A 25 14.45 19.99 -14.90
C ASP A 25 14.93 20.18 -16.36
N LYS A 26 15.39 19.12 -17.01
CA LYS A 26 15.74 19.11 -18.45
C LYS A 26 14.53 18.93 -19.38
N VAL A 27 13.38 18.53 -18.84
CA VAL A 27 12.14 18.40 -19.60
C VAL A 27 11.28 19.63 -19.35
N GLU A 28 10.93 20.35 -20.41
CA GLU A 28 10.04 21.51 -20.33
C GLU A 28 8.69 21.11 -19.70
N GLY A 29 8.20 21.94 -18.78
CA GLY A 29 6.94 21.69 -18.09
C GLY A 29 7.03 20.71 -16.91
N SER A 30 8.19 20.15 -16.57
CA SER A 30 8.31 19.21 -15.44
C SER A 30 7.99 19.82 -14.07
N ALA A 31 8.27 21.11 -13.87
CA ALA A 31 8.11 21.77 -12.58
C ALA A 31 6.65 21.84 -12.08
N ARG A 32 5.68 22.01 -12.99
CA ARG A 32 4.24 22.11 -12.68
C ARG A 32 3.57 20.75 -12.44
N LEU A 33 4.24 19.65 -12.83
CA LEU A 33 3.67 18.32 -12.74
C LEU A 33 3.42 17.92 -11.27
N PRO A 34 2.33 17.19 -11.00
CA PRO A 34 2.18 16.43 -9.76
C PRO A 34 3.38 15.54 -9.46
N TYR A 35 3.67 15.30 -8.18
CA TYR A 35 4.73 14.40 -7.70
C TYR A 35 4.69 13.04 -8.40
N SER A 36 3.50 12.45 -8.49
CA SER A 36 3.28 11.15 -9.14
C SER A 36 3.68 11.14 -10.61
N LEU A 37 3.40 12.21 -11.36
CA LEU A 37 3.80 12.33 -12.77
C LEU A 37 5.29 12.64 -12.93
N LYS A 38 5.92 13.33 -11.96
CA LYS A 38 7.38 13.49 -11.90
C LYS A 38 8.09 12.15 -11.73
N VAL A 39 7.55 11.25 -10.91
CA VAL A 39 8.07 9.87 -10.77
C VAL A 39 7.96 9.10 -12.08
N LEU A 40 6.84 9.21 -12.80
CA LEU A 40 6.70 8.61 -14.14
C LEU A 40 7.66 9.23 -15.16
N LEU A 41 7.87 10.54 -15.11
CA LEU A 41 8.78 11.24 -16.01
C LEU A 41 10.23 10.80 -15.82
N GLU A 42 10.67 10.65 -14.56
CA GLU A 42 11.99 10.09 -14.24
C GLU A 42 12.14 8.69 -14.85
N ASN A 43 11.10 7.88 -14.69
CA ASN A 43 11.10 6.51 -15.17
C ASN A 43 11.35 6.46 -16.68
N LEU A 44 10.61 7.28 -17.45
CA LEU A 44 10.77 7.34 -18.90
C LEU A 44 12.14 7.88 -19.32
N LEU A 45 12.66 8.92 -18.65
CA LEU A 45 13.99 9.47 -18.95
C LEU A 45 15.10 8.42 -18.76
N ARG A 46 15.06 7.70 -17.63
CA ARG A 46 16.08 6.70 -17.30
C ARG A 46 15.96 5.44 -18.14
N THR A 47 14.78 5.11 -18.64
CA THR A 47 14.52 3.87 -19.39
C THR A 47 14.29 4.06 -20.89
N GLU A 48 14.51 5.26 -21.40
CA GLU A 48 14.45 5.57 -22.85
C GLU A 48 15.32 4.61 -23.68
N ASP A 49 14.69 3.81 -24.53
CA ASP A 49 15.34 2.83 -25.40
C ASP A 49 15.18 3.14 -26.89
N GLY A 50 14.39 4.17 -27.24
CA GLY A 50 14.09 4.58 -28.61
C GLY A 50 13.10 3.67 -29.35
N ALA A 51 12.56 2.64 -28.69
CA ALA A 51 11.61 1.70 -29.26
C ALA A 51 10.32 1.63 -28.43
N ASN A 52 10.40 1.10 -27.21
CA ASN A 52 9.26 1.03 -26.28
C ASN A 52 9.07 2.38 -25.58
N ILE A 53 10.18 3.06 -25.27
CA ILE A 53 10.20 4.35 -24.57
C ILE A 53 10.97 5.32 -25.45
N THR A 54 10.22 6.27 -26.02
CA THR A 54 10.74 7.25 -26.99
C THR A 54 10.77 8.65 -26.38
N ALA A 55 11.51 9.55 -27.04
CA ALA A 55 11.50 10.97 -26.69
C ALA A 55 10.09 11.58 -26.71
N ASP A 56 9.19 11.09 -27.57
CA ASP A 56 7.81 11.58 -27.65
C ASP A 56 6.97 11.20 -26.42
N HIS A 57 7.18 10.01 -25.85
CA HIS A 57 6.56 9.65 -24.58
C HIS A 57 6.99 10.59 -23.44
N ILE A 58 8.27 10.97 -23.41
CA ILE A 58 8.82 11.92 -22.43
C ILE A 58 8.24 13.33 -22.64
N ARG A 59 8.17 13.82 -23.90
CA ARG A 59 7.54 15.11 -24.22
C ARG A 59 6.07 15.13 -23.84
N ALA A 60 5.36 14.02 -24.02
CA ALA A 60 3.95 13.94 -23.68
C ALA A 60 3.70 14.09 -22.17
N LEU A 61 4.57 13.56 -21.31
CA LEU A 61 4.51 13.82 -19.86
C LEU A 61 4.86 15.28 -19.52
N GLY A 62 5.92 15.85 -20.10
CA GLY A 62 6.26 17.26 -19.87
C GLY A 62 5.15 18.23 -20.31
N GLY A 63 4.50 17.92 -21.44
CA GLY A 63 3.37 18.64 -22.01
C GLY A 63 2.00 18.23 -21.47
N TRP A 64 1.92 17.45 -20.38
CA TRP A 64 0.66 16.92 -19.87
C TRP A 64 -0.36 18.01 -19.53
N ASP A 65 -1.58 17.94 -20.08
CA ASP A 65 -2.66 18.87 -19.83
C ASP A 65 -3.63 18.30 -18.78
N SER A 66 -3.78 19.01 -17.66
CA SER A 66 -4.64 18.59 -16.55
C SER A 66 -6.13 18.55 -16.91
N GLN A 67 -6.55 19.33 -17.91
CA GLN A 67 -7.93 19.42 -18.39
C GLN A 67 -8.26 18.39 -19.47
N ALA A 68 -7.25 17.78 -20.09
CA ALA A 68 -7.44 16.79 -21.13
C ALA A 68 -7.89 15.44 -20.55
N GLN A 69 -8.59 14.66 -21.38
CA GLN A 69 -8.82 13.24 -21.09
C GLN A 69 -7.59 12.41 -21.49
N PRO A 70 -7.27 11.34 -20.75
CA PRO A 70 -6.15 10.47 -21.08
C PRO A 70 -6.30 9.89 -22.49
N SER A 71 -5.33 10.18 -23.35
CA SER A 71 -5.28 9.66 -24.72
C SER A 71 -3.91 9.11 -25.11
N GLN A 72 -2.85 9.46 -24.37
CA GLN A 72 -1.49 9.03 -24.64
C GLN A 72 -1.12 7.84 -23.77
N GLU A 73 -0.64 6.79 -24.42
CA GLU A 73 -0.05 5.62 -23.77
C GLU A 73 1.45 5.84 -23.52
N ILE A 74 1.93 5.34 -22.39
CA ILE A 74 3.35 5.29 -22.01
C ILE A 74 3.70 3.89 -21.51
N GLN A 75 5.00 3.58 -21.52
CA GLN A 75 5.56 2.31 -21.06
C GLN A 75 6.32 2.53 -19.75
N PHE A 76 5.78 2.03 -18.65
CA PHE A 76 6.32 2.22 -17.31
C PHE A 76 7.12 1.00 -16.86
N THR A 77 8.40 1.18 -16.52
CA THR A 77 9.27 0.09 -16.06
C THR A 77 9.43 0.13 -14.54
N PRO A 78 8.70 -0.67 -13.74
CA PRO A 78 8.80 -0.62 -12.28
C PRO A 78 10.21 -0.98 -11.81
N ALA A 79 10.66 -0.35 -10.72
CA ALA A 79 11.99 -0.62 -10.16
C ALA A 79 12.12 -2.02 -9.53
N ARG A 80 11.00 -2.57 -9.05
CA ARG A 80 10.91 -3.91 -8.44
C ARG A 80 9.48 -4.46 -8.49
N VAL A 81 9.34 -5.74 -8.17
CA VAL A 81 8.05 -6.43 -8.05
C VAL A 81 7.91 -7.02 -6.65
N ILE A 82 6.74 -6.87 -6.03
CA ILE A 82 6.42 -7.52 -4.74
C ILE A 82 5.29 -8.53 -4.91
N MET A 83 5.40 -9.67 -4.22
CA MET A 83 4.41 -10.74 -4.27
C MET A 83 4.07 -11.23 -2.87
N GLN A 84 2.89 -11.81 -2.75
CA GLN A 84 2.46 -12.59 -1.60
C GLN A 84 2.29 -14.07 -2.00
N ASP A 85 2.22 -14.99 -1.06
CA ASP A 85 2.37 -16.43 -1.34
C ASP A 85 1.20 -17.10 -2.10
N PHE A 86 -0.01 -16.56 -2.09
CA PHE A 86 -1.12 -17.09 -2.90
C PHE A 86 -0.97 -16.80 -4.39
N THR A 87 -0.50 -15.61 -4.76
CA THR A 87 -0.29 -15.23 -6.17
C THR A 87 1.13 -15.49 -6.64
N GLY A 88 2.11 -15.41 -5.74
CA GLY A 88 3.52 -15.60 -6.07
C GLY A 88 3.91 -17.06 -6.29
N VAL A 89 3.20 -18.03 -5.70
CA VAL A 89 3.39 -19.45 -6.05
C VAL A 89 3.09 -19.70 -7.52
N PRO A 90 1.91 -19.33 -8.06
CA PRO A 90 1.64 -19.35 -9.50
C PRO A 90 2.74 -18.68 -10.32
N CYS A 91 3.17 -17.46 -9.97
CA CYS A 91 4.23 -16.77 -10.74
C CYS A 91 5.56 -17.55 -10.79
N VAL A 92 5.95 -18.20 -9.70
CA VAL A 92 7.17 -19.05 -9.69
C VAL A 92 6.96 -20.34 -10.50
N VAL A 93 5.74 -20.89 -10.54
CA VAL A 93 5.38 -22.00 -11.44
C VAL A 93 5.50 -21.54 -12.89
N ASP A 94 4.94 -20.39 -13.25
CA ASP A 94 4.97 -19.88 -14.62
C ASP A 94 6.40 -19.61 -15.10
N LEU A 95 7.27 -19.05 -14.24
CA LEU A 95 8.71 -18.94 -14.53
C LEU A 95 9.40 -20.31 -14.72
N ALA A 96 9.01 -21.32 -13.95
CA ALA A 96 9.54 -22.67 -14.10
C ALA A 96 9.09 -23.31 -15.43
N THR A 97 7.82 -23.18 -15.77
CA THR A 97 7.25 -23.68 -17.03
C THR A 97 7.81 -22.95 -18.24
N MET A 98 8.03 -21.63 -18.16
CA MET A 98 8.70 -20.86 -19.20
C MET A 98 10.13 -21.36 -19.44
N ARG A 99 10.87 -21.76 -18.40
CA ARG A 99 12.21 -22.37 -18.56
C ARG A 99 12.16 -23.68 -19.33
N GLU A 100 11.16 -24.52 -19.05
CA GLU A 100 10.95 -25.78 -19.78
C GLU A 100 10.61 -25.50 -21.24
N ALA A 101 9.67 -24.59 -21.51
CA ALA A 101 9.28 -24.20 -22.86
C ALA A 101 10.45 -23.63 -23.68
N VAL A 102 11.25 -22.72 -23.10
CA VAL A 102 12.45 -22.17 -23.76
C VAL A 102 13.46 -23.28 -24.09
N LYS A 103 13.63 -24.26 -23.20
CA LYS A 103 14.50 -25.41 -23.44
C LYS A 103 14.00 -26.27 -24.60
N GLU A 104 12.70 -26.56 -24.64
CA GLU A 104 12.08 -27.34 -25.72
C GLU A 104 12.19 -26.65 -27.09
N LEU A 105 12.14 -25.32 -27.10
CA LEU A 105 12.38 -24.49 -28.29
C LEU A 105 13.87 -24.35 -28.66
N GLY A 106 14.79 -24.99 -27.93
CA GLY A 106 16.23 -24.94 -28.17
C GLY A 106 16.92 -23.65 -27.72
N GLY A 107 16.24 -22.83 -26.91
CA GLY A 107 16.79 -21.64 -26.28
C GLY A 107 17.53 -21.92 -24.96
N ASP A 108 18.06 -20.87 -24.35
CA ASP A 108 18.74 -20.93 -23.05
C ASP A 108 17.74 -20.63 -21.91
N PRO A 109 17.39 -21.61 -21.06
CA PRO A 109 16.46 -21.41 -19.95
C PRO A 109 16.97 -20.42 -18.91
N ALA A 110 18.28 -20.21 -18.80
CA ALA A 110 18.84 -19.26 -17.84
C ALA A 110 18.44 -17.81 -18.13
N LYS A 111 18.00 -17.51 -19.37
CA LYS A 111 17.43 -16.21 -19.74
C LYS A 111 16.08 -15.92 -19.10
N ILE A 112 15.35 -16.94 -18.67
CA ILE A 112 14.14 -16.77 -17.87
C ILE A 112 14.55 -16.56 -16.42
N ASN A 113 14.72 -15.30 -16.05
CA ASN A 113 15.17 -14.85 -14.75
C ASN A 113 14.65 -13.42 -14.52
N PRO A 114 14.19 -13.05 -13.31
CA PRO A 114 13.81 -11.67 -13.06
C PRO A 114 14.96 -10.69 -13.36
N LEU A 115 14.66 -9.66 -14.14
CA LEU A 115 15.57 -8.57 -14.51
C LEU A 115 15.49 -7.39 -13.52
N ALA A 116 14.44 -7.35 -12.70
CA ALA A 116 14.29 -6.44 -11.58
C ALA A 116 14.15 -7.25 -10.27
N PRO A 117 14.51 -6.67 -9.11
CA PRO A 117 14.29 -7.31 -7.82
C PRO A 117 12.84 -7.79 -7.67
N ALA A 118 12.68 -9.06 -7.34
CA ALA A 118 11.40 -9.72 -7.14
C ALA A 118 11.34 -10.26 -5.71
N GLU A 119 10.40 -9.74 -4.92
CA GLU A 119 10.36 -9.95 -3.47
C GLU A 119 9.04 -10.60 -3.07
N LEU A 120 9.08 -11.83 -2.57
CA LEU A 120 7.89 -12.55 -2.12
C LEU A 120 7.83 -12.61 -0.60
N VAL A 121 6.68 -12.26 -0.02
CA VAL A 121 6.41 -12.39 1.41
C VAL A 121 5.39 -13.50 1.65
N ILE A 122 5.67 -14.40 2.60
CA ILE A 122 4.73 -15.45 3.00
C ILE A 122 3.92 -14.97 4.19
N ASP A 123 2.66 -14.64 3.97
CA ASP A 123 1.77 -14.06 4.98
C ASP A 123 0.29 -14.45 4.84
N HIS A 124 -0.15 -14.98 3.70
CA HIS A 124 -1.54 -15.39 3.44
C HIS A 124 -1.86 -16.82 3.89
N SER A 125 -0.87 -17.54 4.43
CA SER A 125 -1.01 -18.95 4.79
C SER A 125 -1.38 -19.22 6.25
N VAL A 126 -1.20 -18.25 7.15
CA VAL A 126 -1.53 -18.40 8.58
C VAL A 126 -3.03 -18.29 8.79
N ILE A 127 -3.60 -19.26 9.53
CA ILE A 127 -5.01 -19.25 9.94
C ILE A 127 -5.05 -19.16 11.47
N ALA A 128 -5.99 -18.38 12.01
CA ALA A 128 -6.23 -18.28 13.45
C ALA A 128 -7.04 -19.48 13.98
N ASP A 129 -6.51 -20.71 13.85
CA ASP A 129 -7.15 -21.94 14.34
C ASP A 129 -7.31 -21.95 15.87
N LYS A 130 -6.32 -21.42 16.57
CA LYS A 130 -6.25 -21.27 18.02
C LYS A 130 -6.15 -19.80 18.36
N PHE A 131 -6.88 -19.38 19.39
CA PHE A 131 -6.89 -17.99 19.85
C PHE A 131 -7.18 -17.94 21.35
N GLY A 132 -6.85 -16.82 22.00
CA GLY A 132 -7.15 -16.60 23.42
C GLY A 132 -6.25 -17.34 24.42
N THR A 133 -5.20 -18.02 23.97
CA THR A 133 -4.22 -18.71 24.82
C THR A 133 -2.80 -18.22 24.53
N ASN A 134 -1.88 -18.37 25.50
CA ASN A 134 -0.49 -17.91 25.39
C ASN A 134 0.32 -18.68 24.31
N ASP A 135 -0.10 -19.90 23.98
CA ASP A 135 0.52 -20.78 23.00
C ASP A 135 -0.16 -20.75 21.62
N ALA A 136 -1.25 -19.98 21.46
CA ALA A 136 -2.01 -19.90 20.22
C ALA A 136 -1.13 -19.54 19.00
N PHE A 137 -0.21 -18.59 19.16
CA PHE A 137 0.71 -18.21 18.08
C PHE A 137 1.57 -19.39 17.61
N THR A 138 2.23 -20.08 18.55
CA THR A 138 3.11 -21.22 18.23
C THR A 138 2.32 -22.34 17.57
N GLN A 139 1.14 -22.68 18.12
CA GLN A 139 0.29 -23.73 17.56
C GLN A 139 -0.20 -23.38 16.14
N ASN A 140 -0.61 -22.14 15.88
CA ASN A 140 -1.06 -21.73 14.55
C ASN A 140 0.07 -21.78 13.51
N VAL A 141 1.29 -21.35 13.89
CA VAL A 141 2.48 -21.45 13.02
C VAL A 141 2.84 -22.91 12.75
N GLU A 142 2.78 -23.79 13.75
CA GLU A 142 3.03 -25.24 13.54
C GLU A 142 2.02 -25.86 12.56
N LEU A 143 0.73 -25.51 12.69
CA LEU A 143 -0.32 -25.97 11.77
C LEU A 143 -0.11 -25.43 10.36
N GLU A 144 0.23 -24.15 10.22
CA GLU A 144 0.56 -23.51 8.94
C GLU A 144 1.69 -24.27 8.22
N TYR A 145 2.79 -24.56 8.91
CA TYR A 145 3.93 -25.29 8.34
C TYR A 145 3.55 -26.71 7.91
N GLY A 146 2.70 -27.40 8.69
CA GLY A 146 2.20 -28.72 8.34
C GLY A 146 1.37 -28.71 7.06
N ARG A 147 0.49 -27.71 6.90
CA ARG A 147 -0.42 -27.56 5.75
C ARG A 147 0.28 -27.10 4.48
N ASN A 148 1.28 -26.23 4.59
CA ASN A 148 1.89 -25.53 3.45
C ASN A 148 3.31 -26.00 3.11
N LYS A 149 3.72 -27.17 3.62
CA LYS A 149 5.09 -27.70 3.46
C LYS A 149 5.57 -27.70 2.01
N GLU A 150 4.76 -28.22 1.09
CA GLU A 150 5.13 -28.31 -0.33
C GLU A 150 5.30 -26.94 -0.98
N ARG A 151 4.35 -26.01 -0.72
CA ARG A 151 4.42 -24.62 -1.19
C ARG A 151 5.70 -23.93 -0.71
N TYR A 152 6.08 -24.12 0.56
CA TYR A 152 7.29 -23.51 1.11
C TYR A 152 8.58 -24.14 0.58
N GLN A 153 8.58 -25.45 0.32
CA GLN A 153 9.69 -26.12 -0.36
C GLN A 153 9.86 -25.59 -1.79
N PHE A 154 8.75 -25.39 -2.50
CA PHE A 154 8.74 -24.85 -3.86
C PHE A 154 9.24 -23.40 -3.92
N LEU A 155 8.71 -22.51 -3.07
CA LEU A 155 9.18 -21.12 -3.00
C LEU A 155 10.66 -21.02 -2.62
N ARG A 156 11.12 -21.90 -1.72
CA ARG A 156 12.53 -21.99 -1.35
C ARG A 156 13.42 -22.45 -2.50
N TRP A 157 12.94 -23.41 -3.31
CA TRP A 157 13.61 -23.78 -4.55
C TRP A 157 13.69 -22.57 -5.49
N GLY A 158 12.60 -21.82 -5.66
CA GLY A 158 12.56 -20.59 -6.46
C GLY A 158 13.65 -19.60 -6.05
N GLN A 159 13.81 -19.34 -4.75
CA GLN A 159 14.86 -18.45 -4.22
C GLN A 159 16.29 -18.92 -4.55
N THR A 160 16.48 -20.21 -4.84
CA THR A 160 17.79 -20.73 -5.26
C THR A 160 17.94 -20.83 -6.77
N ALA A 161 16.84 -20.80 -7.51
CA ALA A 161 16.79 -21.00 -8.95
C ALA A 161 16.83 -19.69 -9.75
N PHE A 162 16.48 -18.56 -9.13
CA PHE A 162 16.42 -17.22 -9.74
C PHE A 162 17.32 -16.25 -8.96
N ASP A 163 18.04 -15.36 -9.66
CA ASP A 163 19.10 -14.56 -9.06
C ASP A 163 18.57 -13.34 -8.28
N GLU A 164 17.55 -12.67 -8.84
CA GLU A 164 16.94 -11.46 -8.29
C GLU A 164 15.68 -11.75 -7.46
N PHE A 165 15.47 -13.02 -7.06
CA PHE A 165 14.29 -13.46 -6.32
C PHE A 165 14.58 -13.68 -4.84
N LYS A 166 13.88 -12.96 -3.96
CA LYS A 166 14.00 -13.04 -2.50
C LYS A 166 12.69 -13.46 -1.87
N VAL A 167 12.75 -14.41 -0.93
CA VAL A 167 11.59 -14.87 -0.15
C VAL A 167 11.74 -14.47 1.31
N VAL A 168 10.75 -13.75 1.84
CA VAL A 168 10.60 -13.48 3.26
C VAL A 168 9.80 -14.64 3.88
N PRO A 169 10.37 -15.35 4.87
CA PRO A 169 9.76 -16.55 5.42
C PRO A 169 8.50 -16.24 6.26
N PRO A 170 7.64 -17.24 6.51
CA PRO A 170 6.44 -17.07 7.33
C PRO A 170 6.77 -16.62 8.76
N GLY A 171 5.81 -15.95 9.40
CA GLY A 171 5.94 -15.43 10.76
C GLY A 171 6.81 -14.18 10.90
N THR A 172 7.24 -13.58 9.78
CA THR A 172 8.03 -12.32 9.77
C THR A 172 7.13 -11.09 9.83
N GLY A 173 5.94 -11.16 9.23
CA GLY A 173 4.99 -10.05 9.13
C GLY A 173 4.13 -10.18 7.88
N ILE A 174 3.32 -9.15 7.62
CA ILE A 174 2.48 -9.04 6.41
C ILE A 174 3.19 -8.27 5.31
N VAL A 175 2.91 -8.58 4.05
CA VAL A 175 3.62 -8.13 2.84
C VAL A 175 3.81 -6.61 2.81
N HIS A 176 2.75 -5.85 3.05
CA HIS A 176 2.78 -4.38 2.93
C HIS A 176 3.52 -3.72 4.09
N GLN A 177 3.42 -4.27 5.29
CA GLN A 177 4.15 -3.74 6.43
C GLN A 177 5.64 -4.08 6.36
N VAL A 178 5.98 -5.32 5.99
CA VAL A 178 7.36 -5.72 5.69
C VAL A 178 7.92 -4.88 4.54
N ASN A 179 7.09 -4.50 3.56
CA ASN A 179 7.49 -3.59 2.50
C ASN A 179 7.95 -2.25 3.07
N ILE A 180 7.08 -1.48 3.74
CA ILE A 180 7.45 -0.15 4.23
C ILE A 180 8.53 -0.21 5.32
N GLU A 181 8.57 -1.26 6.14
CA GLU A 181 9.54 -1.38 7.24
C GLU A 181 10.88 -2.01 6.84
N HIS A 182 11.00 -2.66 5.68
CA HIS A 182 12.26 -3.31 5.31
C HIS A 182 12.59 -3.30 3.81
N LEU A 183 11.61 -3.57 2.93
CA LEU A 183 11.89 -3.75 1.50
C LEU A 183 11.88 -2.43 0.73
N ALA A 184 11.08 -1.44 1.12
CA ALA A 184 11.02 -0.16 0.42
C ALA A 184 12.33 0.62 0.64
N ARG A 185 12.86 1.15 -0.48
CA ARG A 185 14.11 1.92 -0.49
C ARG A 185 13.89 3.43 -0.60
N THR A 186 12.69 3.86 -1.01
CA THR A 186 12.33 5.24 -1.38
C THR A 186 13.12 5.78 -2.57
N VAL A 187 14.46 5.70 -2.53
CA VAL A 187 15.36 5.90 -3.67
C VAL A 187 16.20 4.63 -3.84
N MET A 188 16.11 4.02 -5.01
CA MET A 188 16.86 2.85 -5.43
C MET A 188 18.28 3.24 -5.87
N VAL A 189 19.25 2.36 -5.62
CA VAL A 189 20.60 2.44 -6.20
C VAL A 189 20.90 1.14 -6.94
N ARG A 190 21.17 1.23 -8.25
CA ARG A 190 21.55 0.06 -9.07
C ARG A 190 22.52 0.46 -10.16
N GLY A 191 23.64 -0.26 -10.26
CA GLY A 191 24.67 0.02 -11.29
C GLY A 191 25.25 1.43 -11.22
N GLY A 192 25.33 2.02 -10.03
CA GLY A 192 25.79 3.40 -9.84
C GLY A 192 24.74 4.48 -10.15
N GLN A 193 23.53 4.11 -10.55
CA GLN A 193 22.41 5.05 -10.78
C GLN A 193 21.51 5.12 -9.55
N ALA A 194 21.03 6.34 -9.22
CA ALA A 194 19.99 6.58 -8.23
C ALA A 194 18.67 7.02 -8.90
N TYR A 195 17.54 6.44 -8.46
CA TYR A 195 16.22 6.69 -9.04
C TYR A 195 15.10 6.38 -8.04
N PRO A 196 13.85 6.87 -8.21
CA PRO A 196 12.76 6.61 -7.28
C PRO A 196 12.48 5.11 -7.18
N ASP A 197 12.26 4.63 -5.96
CA ASP A 197 11.66 3.31 -5.76
C ASP A 197 10.24 3.34 -6.32
N THR A 198 9.93 2.35 -7.14
CA THR A 198 8.60 2.15 -7.73
C THR A 198 8.33 0.66 -7.87
N LEU A 199 7.07 0.25 -7.73
CA LEU A 199 6.74 -1.16 -7.81
C LEU A 199 5.32 -1.44 -8.31
N VAL A 200 5.18 -2.62 -8.90
CA VAL A 200 3.90 -3.29 -9.01
C VAL A 200 3.90 -4.49 -8.06
N GLY A 201 2.73 -4.86 -7.57
CA GLY A 201 2.60 -6.05 -6.73
C GLY A 201 1.38 -6.88 -7.04
N THR A 202 1.47 -8.18 -6.77
CA THR A 202 0.33 -9.11 -7.00
C THR A 202 -0.69 -9.07 -5.85
N ASP A 203 -0.89 -7.90 -5.28
CA ASP A 203 -1.80 -7.63 -4.17
C ASP A 203 -2.32 -6.20 -4.32
N SER A 204 -3.64 -6.02 -4.21
CA SER A 204 -4.31 -4.73 -4.42
C SER A 204 -3.79 -3.63 -3.49
N HIS A 205 -3.45 -3.99 -2.25
CA HIS A 205 -3.05 -3.05 -1.20
C HIS A 205 -1.55 -2.72 -1.22
N THR A 206 -0.84 -3.12 -2.28
CA THR A 206 0.54 -2.66 -2.58
C THR A 206 0.65 -1.14 -2.54
N THR A 207 -0.45 -0.45 -2.81
CA THR A 207 -0.63 0.99 -2.67
C THR A 207 -0.32 1.54 -1.27
N MET A 208 -0.25 0.72 -0.22
CA MET A 208 0.19 1.16 1.12
C MET A 208 1.56 1.85 1.11
N VAL A 209 2.44 1.42 0.21
CA VAL A 209 3.80 1.98 0.06
C VAL A 209 3.81 3.44 -0.42
N ASN A 210 2.71 3.90 -1.04
CA ASN A 210 2.54 5.27 -1.50
C ASN A 210 2.58 6.30 -0.34
N GLY A 211 2.31 5.87 0.90
CA GLY A 211 2.48 6.70 2.09
C GLY A 211 3.94 7.07 2.41
N LEU A 212 4.91 6.35 1.81
CA LEU A 212 6.36 6.55 1.93
C LEU A 212 6.95 7.30 0.70
N GLY A 213 6.11 7.85 -0.17
CA GLY A 213 6.53 8.50 -1.42
C GLY A 213 6.96 7.54 -2.53
N VAL A 214 6.79 6.24 -2.34
CA VAL A 214 7.10 5.21 -3.35
C VAL A 214 5.86 4.98 -4.20
N LEU A 215 5.93 5.22 -5.50
CA LEU A 215 4.80 4.99 -6.40
C LEU A 215 4.65 3.48 -6.67
N GLY A 216 3.54 2.90 -6.21
CA GLY A 216 3.20 1.52 -6.51
C GLY A 216 1.74 1.15 -6.32
N TRP A 217 1.33 0.08 -7.00
CA TRP A 217 -0.05 -0.38 -7.06
C TRP A 217 -0.15 -1.89 -7.34
N GLY A 218 -1.36 -2.43 -7.13
CA GLY A 218 -1.66 -3.83 -7.37
C GLY A 218 -1.91 -4.12 -8.86
N VAL A 219 -1.40 -5.26 -9.34
CA VAL A 219 -1.59 -5.80 -10.70
C VAL A 219 -1.88 -7.31 -10.64
N GLY A 220 -2.27 -7.90 -11.77
CA GLY A 220 -2.40 -9.35 -11.89
C GLY A 220 -1.05 -10.08 -11.91
N GLY A 221 -1.08 -11.40 -11.74
CA GLY A 221 0.12 -12.24 -11.77
C GLY A 221 0.88 -12.14 -13.09
N ILE A 222 0.16 -12.12 -14.22
CA ILE A 222 0.73 -12.04 -15.56
C ILE A 222 1.46 -10.72 -15.77
N GLU A 223 0.87 -9.59 -15.38
CA GLU A 223 1.53 -8.28 -15.47
C GLU A 223 2.76 -8.21 -14.57
N ALA A 224 2.69 -8.79 -13.37
CA ALA A 224 3.84 -8.87 -12.46
C ALA A 224 4.97 -9.75 -13.04
N GLU A 225 4.65 -10.87 -13.69
CA GLU A 225 5.63 -11.73 -14.38
C GLU A 225 6.28 -11.04 -15.57
N ALA A 226 5.48 -10.36 -16.40
CA ALA A 226 5.98 -9.57 -17.51
C ALA A 226 6.95 -8.48 -16.99
N ALA A 227 6.56 -7.76 -15.94
CA ALA A 227 7.41 -6.76 -15.29
C ALA A 227 8.70 -7.37 -14.72
N MET A 228 8.63 -8.54 -14.07
CA MET A 228 9.81 -9.26 -13.59
C MET A 228 10.76 -9.60 -14.74
N LEU A 229 10.25 -9.97 -15.91
CA LEU A 229 11.04 -10.27 -17.10
C LEU A 229 11.45 -9.03 -17.91
N GLY A 230 11.25 -7.83 -17.34
CA GLY A 230 11.67 -6.54 -17.91
C GLY A 230 10.77 -6.00 -19.01
N GLN A 231 9.56 -6.54 -19.18
CA GLN A 231 8.54 -5.90 -20.00
C GLN A 231 7.96 -4.69 -19.25
N PRO A 232 7.95 -3.49 -19.85
CA PRO A 232 7.25 -2.35 -19.28
C PRO A 232 5.75 -2.61 -19.15
N VAL A 233 5.13 -1.97 -18.16
CA VAL A 233 3.68 -1.91 -17.99
C VAL A 233 3.13 -0.80 -18.87
N SER A 234 2.30 -1.16 -19.83
CA SER A 234 1.54 -0.21 -20.64
C SER A 234 0.46 0.47 -19.81
N MET A 235 0.38 1.80 -19.88
CA MET A 235 -0.68 2.57 -19.25
C MET A 235 -0.94 3.89 -19.98
N LEU A 236 -2.16 4.41 -19.86
CA LEU A 236 -2.45 5.80 -20.21
C LEU A 236 -1.84 6.73 -19.17
N ILE A 237 -1.36 7.91 -19.59
CA ILE A 237 -0.95 8.96 -18.65
C ILE A 237 -2.18 9.31 -17.78
N PRO A 238 -2.13 9.09 -16.46
CA PRO A 238 -3.32 9.17 -15.63
C PRO A 238 -3.71 10.63 -15.37
N ARG A 239 -5.01 10.86 -15.13
CA ARG A 239 -5.46 12.09 -14.47
C ARG A 239 -5.07 12.03 -13.00
N VAL A 240 -4.78 13.19 -12.40
CA VAL A 240 -4.38 13.29 -10.99
C VAL A 240 -5.37 14.16 -10.22
N VAL A 241 -5.97 13.59 -9.18
CA VAL A 241 -6.82 14.30 -8.22
C VAL A 241 -5.93 14.79 -7.08
N GLY A 242 -5.81 16.11 -6.96
CA GLY A 242 -5.15 16.74 -5.82
C GLY A 242 -6.08 16.71 -4.61
N PHE A 243 -5.64 16.13 -3.50
CA PHE A 243 -6.39 16.06 -2.25
C PHE A 243 -5.68 16.90 -1.17
N LYS A 244 -6.18 18.12 -0.97
CA LYS A 244 -5.59 19.08 -0.02
C LYS A 244 -5.96 18.71 1.41
N LEU A 245 -4.96 18.57 2.26
CA LEU A 245 -5.15 18.42 3.70
C LEU A 245 -4.79 19.74 4.40
N THR A 246 -5.66 20.19 5.30
CA THR A 246 -5.47 21.40 6.12
C THR A 246 -5.82 21.11 7.57
N GLY A 247 -5.37 21.96 8.49
CA GLY A 247 -5.63 21.79 9.92
C GLY A 247 -4.95 20.55 10.53
N GLU A 248 -5.43 20.13 11.70
CA GLU A 248 -4.88 19.00 12.45
C GLU A 248 -6.00 18.11 13.02
N LEU A 249 -5.69 16.82 13.18
CA LEU A 249 -6.61 15.85 13.77
C LEU A 249 -6.90 16.19 15.25
N LYS A 250 -8.18 16.21 15.61
CA LYS A 250 -8.59 16.44 17.01
C LYS A 250 -8.20 15.28 17.92
N PRO A 251 -7.82 15.53 19.20
CA PRO A 251 -7.63 14.48 20.18
C PRO A 251 -8.84 13.54 20.25
N GLY A 252 -8.57 12.22 20.24
CA GLY A 252 -9.62 11.19 20.23
C GLY A 252 -10.03 10.71 18.84
N THR A 253 -9.53 11.33 17.76
CA THR A 253 -9.58 10.77 16.41
C THR A 253 -8.38 9.88 16.12
N THR A 254 -8.55 8.93 15.20
CA THR A 254 -7.56 7.91 14.84
C THR A 254 -7.25 7.91 13.35
N ALA A 255 -6.20 7.18 12.96
CA ALA A 255 -5.87 6.92 11.56
C ALA A 255 -7.06 6.33 10.79
N THR A 256 -7.82 5.44 11.45
CA THR A 256 -9.01 4.79 10.90
C THR A 256 -10.10 5.81 10.58
N ASP A 257 -10.33 6.77 11.48
CA ASP A 257 -11.36 7.80 11.26
C ASP A 257 -11.03 8.69 10.06
N LEU A 258 -9.74 9.05 9.94
CA LEU A 258 -9.24 9.83 8.80
C LEU A 258 -9.42 9.06 7.50
N VAL A 259 -8.96 7.80 7.42
CA VAL A 259 -9.04 7.04 6.17
C VAL A 259 -10.48 6.72 5.78
N LEU A 260 -11.39 6.45 6.72
CA LEU A 260 -12.79 6.23 6.41
C LEU A 260 -13.45 7.50 5.85
N THR A 261 -13.12 8.67 6.41
CA THR A 261 -13.61 9.96 5.91
C THR A 261 -13.11 10.22 4.48
N ILE A 262 -11.81 10.01 4.23
CA ILE A 262 -11.22 10.15 2.89
C ILE A 262 -11.82 9.14 1.90
N THR A 263 -12.02 7.88 2.33
CA THR A 263 -12.60 6.82 1.51
C THR A 263 -14.01 7.19 1.04
N GLU A 264 -14.86 7.67 1.96
CA GLU A 264 -16.21 8.17 1.65
C GLU A 264 -16.18 9.31 0.61
N MET A 265 -15.31 10.31 0.83
CA MET A 265 -15.19 11.47 -0.07
C MET A 265 -14.70 11.08 -1.47
N LEU A 266 -13.63 10.29 -1.56
CA LEU A 266 -13.04 9.86 -2.82
C LEU A 266 -13.98 8.92 -3.60
N ARG A 267 -14.75 8.07 -2.90
CA ARG A 267 -15.78 7.27 -3.54
C ARG A 267 -16.92 8.09 -4.11
N LYS A 268 -17.39 9.09 -3.36
CA LYS A 268 -18.43 10.00 -3.84
C LYS A 268 -17.96 10.81 -5.05
N HIS A 269 -16.68 11.20 -5.07
CA HIS A 269 -16.09 11.96 -6.17
C HIS A 269 -15.84 11.11 -7.43
N GLY A 270 -15.43 9.85 -7.28
CA GLY A 270 -15.17 8.95 -8.40
C GLY A 270 -13.75 9.07 -8.93
N VAL A 271 -12.83 8.29 -8.36
CA VAL A 271 -11.40 8.30 -8.68
C VAL A 271 -10.90 7.03 -9.39
N VAL A 272 -11.80 6.24 -9.97
CA VAL A 272 -11.46 5.02 -10.70
C VAL A 272 -10.53 5.34 -11.88
N GLY A 273 -9.38 4.65 -11.94
CA GLY A 273 -8.37 4.84 -12.99
C GLY A 273 -7.58 6.16 -12.89
N LYS A 274 -7.75 6.93 -11.81
CA LYS A 274 -7.01 8.17 -11.54
C LYS A 274 -5.95 7.93 -10.47
N PHE A 275 -4.95 8.79 -10.43
CA PHE A 275 -4.08 8.94 -9.27
C PHE A 275 -4.70 9.94 -8.29
N VAL A 276 -4.48 9.72 -7.00
CA VAL A 276 -4.77 10.68 -5.94
C VAL A 276 -3.44 11.11 -5.34
N GLU A 277 -3.23 12.41 -5.19
CA GLU A 277 -2.01 12.96 -4.64
C GLU A 277 -2.35 13.92 -3.50
N PHE A 278 -1.78 13.66 -2.32
CA PHE A 278 -2.03 14.47 -1.14
C PHE A 278 -1.06 15.64 -1.06
N TYR A 279 -1.59 16.84 -0.79
CA TYR A 279 -0.81 18.07 -0.70
C TYR A 279 -1.36 19.02 0.37
N GLY A 280 -0.66 20.12 0.63
CA GLY A 280 -1.05 21.13 1.62
C GLY A 280 -0.41 20.91 3.00
N GLU A 281 -0.59 21.92 3.87
CA GLU A 281 0.01 21.98 5.21
C GLU A 281 -0.32 20.78 6.11
N GLY A 282 -1.52 20.22 5.97
CA GLY A 282 -1.97 19.08 6.78
C GLY A 282 -1.21 17.79 6.47
N VAL A 283 -0.53 17.70 5.31
CA VAL A 283 0.32 16.54 4.98
C VAL A 283 1.50 16.45 5.92
N ALA A 284 2.19 17.57 6.17
CA ALA A 284 3.36 17.62 7.05
C ALA A 284 2.99 17.26 8.51
N ALA A 285 1.76 17.55 8.94
CA ALA A 285 1.23 17.19 10.26
C ALA A 285 0.75 15.73 10.36
N THR A 286 0.62 15.03 9.23
CA THR A 286 0.12 13.64 9.18
C THR A 286 1.28 12.65 9.31
N SER A 287 1.26 11.82 10.35
CA SER A 287 2.28 10.78 10.59
C SER A 287 2.36 9.76 9.45
N LEU A 288 3.52 9.12 9.28
CA LEU A 288 3.68 8.15 8.19
C LEU A 288 2.73 6.94 8.29
N ALA A 289 2.42 6.50 9.52
CA ALA A 289 1.45 5.42 9.73
C ALA A 289 0.05 5.80 9.19
N ASN A 290 -0.37 7.06 9.37
CA ASN A 290 -1.64 7.54 8.82
C ASN A 290 -1.60 7.64 7.29
N ARG A 291 -0.48 8.12 6.71
CA ARG A 291 -0.29 8.16 5.25
C ARG A 291 -0.35 6.76 4.62
N ALA A 292 0.33 5.80 5.23
CA ALA A 292 0.32 4.40 4.80
C ALA A 292 -1.09 3.79 4.94
N THR A 293 -1.83 4.11 6.00
CA THR A 293 -3.23 3.69 6.17
C THR A 293 -4.12 4.22 5.04
N ILE A 294 -3.92 5.47 4.64
CA ILE A 294 -4.66 6.08 3.52
C ILE A 294 -4.27 5.43 2.18
N GLY A 295 -2.97 5.27 1.91
CA GLY A 295 -2.48 4.59 0.72
C GLY A 295 -2.99 3.15 0.63
N ASN A 296 -3.04 2.44 1.76
CA ASN A 296 -3.55 1.07 1.83
C ASN A 296 -4.99 0.97 1.30
N MET A 297 -5.87 1.91 1.66
CA MET A 297 -7.28 1.88 1.25
C MET A 297 -7.56 2.34 -0.20
N SER A 298 -6.51 2.56 -1.01
CA SER A 298 -6.66 2.96 -2.42
C SER A 298 -7.61 2.07 -3.22
N PRO A 299 -7.56 0.72 -3.13
CA PRO A 299 -8.52 -0.15 -3.81
C PRO A 299 -9.96 0.10 -3.34
N GLU A 300 -10.17 0.37 -2.05
CA GLU A 300 -11.47 0.63 -1.43
C GLU A 300 -12.10 1.95 -1.88
N PHE A 301 -11.31 2.96 -2.30
CA PHE A 301 -11.81 4.19 -2.96
C PHE A 301 -11.54 4.30 -4.47
N GLY A 302 -10.83 3.32 -5.04
CA GLY A 302 -10.75 2.99 -6.47
C GLY A 302 -9.67 3.66 -7.27
N SER A 303 -8.85 4.49 -6.64
CA SER A 303 -7.69 5.07 -7.32
C SER A 303 -6.66 3.99 -7.63
N THR A 304 -5.92 4.17 -8.71
CA THR A 304 -4.76 3.31 -8.99
C THR A 304 -3.68 3.49 -7.93
N ALA A 305 -3.46 4.73 -7.48
CA ALA A 305 -2.51 5.07 -6.42
C ALA A 305 -3.02 6.28 -5.62
N ALA A 306 -2.66 6.33 -4.33
CA ALA A 306 -2.92 7.46 -3.44
C ALA A 306 -1.64 7.82 -2.68
N ILE A 307 -0.93 8.86 -3.14
CA ILE A 307 0.48 9.09 -2.82
C ILE A 307 0.73 10.37 -2.03
N PHE A 308 1.71 10.27 -1.13
CA PHE A 308 2.23 11.37 -0.33
C PHE A 308 3.67 11.67 -0.77
N PRO A 309 4.01 12.92 -1.14
CA PRO A 309 5.38 13.29 -1.48
C PRO A 309 6.38 13.05 -0.34
N ILE A 310 7.66 12.91 -0.69
CA ILE A 310 8.75 12.72 0.28
C ILE A 310 8.97 14.01 1.07
N ASP A 311 9.12 13.89 2.39
CA ASP A 311 9.32 15.01 3.31
C ASP A 311 10.10 14.59 4.56
N ASP A 312 10.18 15.47 5.55
CA ASP A 312 10.86 15.20 6.82
C ASP A 312 10.28 14.01 7.58
N GLU A 313 8.95 13.82 7.56
CA GLU A 313 8.31 12.67 8.20
C GLU A 313 8.68 11.35 7.52
N THR A 314 8.82 11.35 6.19
CA THR A 314 9.40 10.22 5.46
C THR A 314 10.79 9.88 5.98
N LEU A 315 11.69 10.87 6.13
CA LEU A 315 13.03 10.63 6.65
C LEU A 315 13.02 10.15 8.11
N ASN A 316 12.16 10.71 8.95
CA ASN A 316 11.98 10.30 10.34
C ASN A 316 11.59 8.82 10.42
N TYR A 317 10.66 8.38 9.57
CA TYR A 317 10.26 6.98 9.51
C TYR A 317 11.37 6.07 9.01
N LEU A 318 12.13 6.48 7.99
CA LEU A 318 13.28 5.71 7.51
C LEU A 318 14.33 5.52 8.62
N ARG A 319 14.63 6.56 9.40
CA ARG A 319 15.51 6.47 10.58
C ARG A 319 14.92 5.56 11.67
N LEU A 320 13.63 5.72 12.00
CA LEU A 320 12.92 4.92 13.00
C LEU A 320 12.99 3.41 12.68
N THR A 321 12.91 3.08 11.40
CA THR A 321 12.93 1.70 10.90
C THR A 321 14.34 1.19 10.59
N GLY A 322 15.38 1.95 10.94
CA GLY A 322 16.77 1.51 10.90
C GLY A 322 17.44 1.55 9.53
N ARG A 323 16.96 2.40 8.60
CA ARG A 323 17.74 2.71 7.39
C ARG A 323 19.05 3.41 7.76
N SER A 324 20.09 3.17 6.97
CA SER A 324 21.40 3.78 7.22
C SER A 324 21.35 5.30 6.99
N ASP A 325 22.22 6.03 7.69
CA ASP A 325 22.35 7.48 7.51
C ASP A 325 22.67 7.85 6.05
N GLN A 326 23.49 7.05 5.36
CA GLN A 326 23.79 7.23 3.93
C GLN A 326 22.52 7.11 3.07
N GLN A 327 21.66 6.12 3.33
CA GLN A 327 20.42 5.98 2.57
C GLN A 327 19.45 7.12 2.85
N VAL A 328 19.34 7.56 4.10
CA VAL A 328 18.50 8.72 4.47
C VAL A 328 19.01 10.00 3.79
N ALA A 329 20.34 10.22 3.80
CA ALA A 329 20.96 11.36 3.12
C ALA A 329 20.76 11.32 1.61
N LEU A 330 20.84 10.12 0.99
CA LEU A 330 20.55 9.95 -0.43
C LEU A 330 19.10 10.29 -0.76
N VAL A 331 18.14 9.78 0.02
CA VAL A 331 16.72 10.07 -0.20
C VAL A 331 16.45 11.58 -0.14
N GLU A 332 17.01 12.26 0.86
CA GLU A 332 16.86 13.72 1.01
C GLU A 332 17.46 14.48 -0.18
N ALA A 333 18.73 14.23 -0.50
CA ALA A 333 19.45 14.92 -1.56
C ALA A 333 18.79 14.69 -2.93
N TYR A 334 18.44 13.43 -3.22
CA TYR A 334 17.79 13.06 -4.48
C TYR A 334 16.40 13.70 -4.62
N ALA A 335 15.57 13.62 -3.58
CA ALA A 335 14.22 14.18 -3.62
C ALA A 335 14.24 15.71 -3.81
N LYS A 336 15.16 16.41 -3.14
CA LYS A 336 15.32 17.86 -3.32
C LYS A 336 15.82 18.21 -4.72
N GLU A 337 16.82 17.49 -5.24
CA GLU A 337 17.38 17.73 -6.56
C GLU A 337 16.37 17.52 -7.69
N GLN A 338 15.48 16.53 -7.55
CA GLN A 338 14.48 16.20 -8.57
C GLN A 338 13.17 16.99 -8.42
N GLY A 339 13.03 17.86 -7.41
CA GLY A 339 11.75 18.53 -7.13
C GLY A 339 10.64 17.55 -6.72
N LEU A 340 11.03 16.47 -6.04
CA LEU A 340 10.18 15.44 -5.42
C LEU A 340 10.01 15.67 -3.91
N TRP A 341 10.72 16.64 -3.33
CA TRP A 341 10.51 17.03 -1.94
C TRP A 341 9.19 17.81 -1.78
N LEU A 342 8.42 17.50 -0.74
CA LEU A 342 7.17 18.20 -0.41
C LEU A 342 7.44 19.68 -0.17
N ASP A 343 6.76 20.53 -0.94
CA ASP A 343 6.53 21.93 -0.60
C ASP A 343 5.07 22.08 -0.18
N PRO A 344 4.77 22.30 1.12
CA PRO A 344 3.39 22.44 1.60
C PRO A 344 2.60 23.61 0.97
N ALA A 345 3.29 24.61 0.42
CA ALA A 345 2.68 25.76 -0.24
C ALA A 345 2.48 25.56 -1.75
N ALA A 346 3.16 24.57 -2.35
CA ALA A 346 3.04 24.31 -3.77
C ALA A 346 1.64 23.74 -4.11
N GLU A 347 1.07 24.25 -5.20
CA GLU A 347 -0.12 23.69 -5.81
C GLU A 347 0.21 23.24 -7.24
N PRO A 348 0.64 21.98 -7.44
CA PRO A 348 0.82 21.41 -8.77
C PRO A 348 -0.46 21.48 -9.62
N ASP A 349 -0.30 21.33 -10.92
CA ASP A 349 -1.43 21.23 -11.85
C ASP A 349 -2.14 19.89 -11.59
N PHE A 350 -3.29 19.93 -10.94
CA PHE A 350 -4.16 18.75 -10.78
C PHE A 350 -5.31 18.79 -11.77
N SER A 351 -5.77 17.61 -12.20
CA SER A 351 -6.95 17.48 -13.05
C SER A 351 -8.23 17.85 -12.31
N GLU A 352 -8.30 17.50 -11.03
CA GLU A 352 -9.43 17.72 -10.13
C GLU A 352 -8.86 18.04 -8.73
N LYS A 353 -9.58 18.84 -7.93
CA LYS A 353 -9.16 19.21 -6.56
C LYS A 353 -10.25 18.85 -5.56
N LEU A 354 -9.86 18.27 -4.44
CA LEU A 354 -10.66 18.03 -3.24
C LEU A 354 -9.92 18.55 -2.02
N GLU A 355 -10.64 18.93 -0.97
CA GLU A 355 -10.04 19.45 0.25
C GLU A 355 -10.71 18.83 1.48
N LEU A 356 -9.90 18.58 2.53
CA LEU A 356 -10.34 18.14 3.85
C LEU A 356 -9.61 18.94 4.93
N ASP A 357 -10.40 19.59 5.79
CA ASP A 357 -9.91 20.08 7.08
C ASP A 357 -9.91 18.92 8.08
N LEU A 358 -8.71 18.52 8.54
CA LEU A 358 -8.48 17.43 9.48
C LEU A 358 -9.20 17.67 10.82
N SER A 359 -9.53 18.91 11.16
CA SER A 359 -10.30 19.24 12.37
C SER A 359 -11.76 18.77 12.29
N THR A 360 -12.28 18.50 11.10
CA THR A 360 -13.66 18.04 10.88
C THR A 360 -13.81 16.52 11.03
N VAL A 361 -12.70 15.78 11.07
CA VAL A 361 -12.71 14.33 11.26
C VAL A 361 -13.26 13.99 12.64
N VAL A 362 -14.15 13.00 12.70
CA VAL A 362 -14.78 12.51 13.93
C VAL A 362 -14.66 10.99 14.01
N PRO A 363 -14.68 10.41 15.23
CA PRO A 363 -14.71 8.96 15.40
C PRO A 363 -15.80 8.30 14.57
N SER A 364 -15.45 7.27 13.83
CA SER A 364 -16.32 6.59 12.87
C SER A 364 -16.01 5.10 12.72
N ILE A 365 -16.99 4.38 12.21
CA ILE A 365 -16.88 2.97 11.79
C ILE A 365 -17.35 2.87 10.34
N ALA A 366 -17.13 1.74 9.68
CA ALA A 366 -17.67 1.49 8.35
C ALA A 366 -18.38 0.13 8.28
N GLY A 367 -19.48 0.08 7.54
CA GLY A 367 -20.25 -1.14 7.32
C GLY A 367 -21.75 -0.89 7.21
N PRO A 368 -22.58 -1.93 7.39
CA PRO A 368 -22.20 -3.31 7.74
C PRO A 368 -21.67 -4.14 6.56
N LYS A 369 -21.70 -3.64 5.31
CA LYS A 369 -21.32 -4.42 4.11
C LYS A 369 -20.12 -3.88 3.34
N ARG A 370 -19.94 -2.56 3.28
CA ARG A 370 -18.94 -1.95 2.38
C ARG A 370 -18.03 -0.99 3.13
N PRO A 371 -16.73 -0.90 2.79
CA PRO A 371 -15.77 -0.02 3.47
C PRO A 371 -16.10 1.48 3.38
N GLN A 372 -16.77 1.89 2.31
CA GLN A 372 -17.17 3.28 2.10
C GLN A 372 -18.46 3.69 2.83
N ASP A 373 -19.17 2.74 3.45
CA ASP A 373 -20.39 3.02 4.22
C ASP A 373 -19.99 3.52 5.62
N ARG A 374 -19.45 4.74 5.67
CA ARG A 374 -19.00 5.37 6.91
C ARG A 374 -20.18 5.75 7.80
N ILE A 375 -20.06 5.46 9.08
CA ILE A 375 -21.04 5.78 10.12
C ILE A 375 -20.30 6.52 11.23
N VAL A 376 -20.77 7.72 11.57
CA VAL A 376 -20.24 8.44 12.74
C VAL A 376 -20.50 7.58 13.98
N LEU A 377 -19.48 7.37 14.82
CA LEU A 377 -19.54 6.42 15.92
C LEU A 377 -20.68 6.75 16.90
N ALA A 378 -20.96 8.04 17.12
CA ALA A 378 -22.08 8.49 17.95
C ALA A 378 -23.47 8.10 17.41
N GLU A 379 -23.57 7.84 16.10
CA GLU A 379 -24.80 7.49 15.39
C GLU A 379 -24.92 5.98 15.15
N ALA A 380 -23.89 5.19 15.48
CA ALA A 380 -23.79 3.77 15.15
C ALA A 380 -25.00 2.94 15.60
N ALA A 381 -25.51 3.18 16.82
CA ALA A 381 -26.68 2.45 17.33
C ALA A 381 -27.96 2.76 16.54
N THR A 382 -28.16 4.04 16.21
CA THR A 382 -29.32 4.50 15.42
C THR A 382 -29.24 3.96 14.00
N GLN A 383 -28.07 4.05 13.37
CA GLN A 383 -27.83 3.56 12.01
C GLN A 383 -28.03 2.04 11.94
N PHE A 384 -27.50 1.30 12.91
CA PHE A 384 -27.70 -0.15 12.97
C PHE A 384 -29.18 -0.54 13.10
N ALA A 385 -29.96 0.17 13.92
CA ALA A 385 -31.39 -0.11 14.08
C ALA A 385 -32.20 0.12 12.78
N GLN A 386 -31.70 0.95 11.88
CA GLN A 386 -32.24 1.14 10.54
C GLN A 386 -31.74 0.05 9.59
N ASP A 387 -30.43 -0.14 9.53
CA ASP A 387 -29.78 -1.06 8.60
C ASP A 387 -30.21 -2.50 8.81
N VAL A 388 -30.36 -2.94 10.06
CA VAL A 388 -30.74 -4.33 10.40
C VAL A 388 -32.07 -4.74 9.77
N ARG A 389 -32.99 -3.80 9.54
CA ARG A 389 -34.28 -4.06 8.88
C ARG A 389 -34.11 -4.53 7.44
N ASN A 390 -33.01 -4.15 6.78
CA ASN A 390 -32.69 -4.63 5.43
C ASN A 390 -32.18 -6.10 5.41
N TYR A 391 -32.02 -6.73 6.58
CA TYR A 391 -31.50 -8.10 6.74
C TYR A 391 -32.49 -9.06 7.37
N VAL A 392 -33.58 -8.53 7.93
CA VAL A 392 -34.68 -9.33 8.43
C VAL A 392 -35.78 -9.20 7.39
N PRO A 393 -36.36 -10.30 6.87
CA PRO A 393 -37.59 -10.19 6.07
C PRO A 393 -38.61 -9.40 6.90
N ASP A 394 -39.46 -8.58 6.26
CA ASP A 394 -40.54 -7.85 6.95
C ASP A 394 -41.20 -8.81 7.94
N ALA A 395 -40.89 -8.63 9.22
CA ALA A 395 -41.42 -9.51 10.23
C ALA A 395 -42.92 -9.23 10.24
N GLU A 396 -43.73 -10.20 9.81
CA GLU A 396 -45.08 -10.35 10.33
C GLU A 396 -44.97 -10.12 11.83
N GLU A 397 -45.60 -9.03 12.27
CA GLU A 397 -45.82 -8.56 13.63
C GLU A 397 -44.94 -9.22 14.70
N ASP A 398 -44.11 -8.41 15.36
CA ASP A 398 -43.48 -8.67 16.67
C ASP A 398 -44.22 -9.79 17.45
N GLU A 399 -43.50 -10.75 18.04
CA GLU A 399 -44.10 -11.75 18.94
C GLU A 399 -45.06 -11.12 19.96
N ALA A 400 -44.83 -9.87 20.38
CA ALA A 400 -45.76 -9.10 21.21
C ALA A 400 -47.13 -8.79 20.57
N GLY A 401 -47.20 -8.68 19.23
CA GLY A 401 -48.44 -8.60 18.46
C GLY A 401 -49.15 -9.96 18.35
N LYS A 402 -48.40 -11.05 18.19
CA LYS A 402 -48.94 -12.42 18.13
C LYS A 402 -49.49 -12.92 19.46
N GLU A 403 -48.95 -12.43 20.58
CA GLU A 403 -49.45 -12.71 21.93
C GLU A 403 -50.54 -11.72 22.42
N SER A 404 -50.90 -10.73 21.61
CA SER A 404 -51.98 -9.79 21.95
C SER A 404 -53.36 -10.42 21.74
N PHE A 405 -54.11 -10.61 22.83
CA PHE A 405 -55.50 -11.08 22.77
C PHE A 405 -56.40 -10.02 22.10
N PRO A 406 -57.49 -10.38 21.40
CA PRO A 406 -58.25 -9.48 20.50
C PRO A 406 -59.08 -8.38 21.17
N ALA A 407 -58.84 -8.09 22.45
CA ALA A 407 -59.60 -7.09 23.18
C ALA A 407 -58.73 -6.50 24.29
N SER A 408 -57.94 -5.47 23.98
CA SER A 408 -57.63 -4.28 24.79
C SER A 408 -56.44 -3.55 24.18
N ASP A 409 -56.68 -2.33 23.68
CA ASP A 409 -55.75 -1.29 23.22
C ASP A 409 -54.70 -1.64 22.15
N ALA A 410 -54.71 -0.87 21.06
CA ALA A 410 -53.65 -0.90 20.04
C ALA A 410 -52.30 -0.62 20.72
N PRO A 411 -51.24 -1.41 20.44
CA PRO A 411 -49.93 -1.09 20.98
C PRO A 411 -49.51 0.28 20.44
N ALA A 412 -49.38 1.24 21.34
CA ALA A 412 -48.76 2.51 21.02
C ALA A 412 -47.34 2.21 20.54
N VAL A 413 -47.07 2.48 19.26
CA VAL A 413 -45.72 2.41 18.69
C VAL A 413 -44.95 3.63 19.19
N SER A 414 -44.73 3.74 20.50
CA SER A 414 -43.70 4.62 21.03
C SER A 414 -42.39 3.94 20.72
N ASN A 415 -41.57 4.55 19.86
CA ASN A 415 -40.20 4.12 19.58
C ASN A 415 -39.49 3.79 20.90
N GLY A 416 -39.41 2.50 21.21
CA GLY A 416 -38.91 2.03 22.48
C GLY A 416 -37.47 2.47 22.66
N VAL A 417 -37.18 3.17 23.76
CA VAL A 417 -35.82 3.33 24.25
C VAL A 417 -35.31 1.92 24.58
N PRO A 418 -34.07 1.54 24.19
CA PRO A 418 -33.52 0.22 24.48
C PRO A 418 -33.72 -0.14 25.95
N SER A 419 -34.25 -1.32 26.25
CA SER A 419 -34.59 -1.75 27.62
C SER A 419 -33.37 -1.89 28.55
N LYS A 420 -32.15 -1.80 27.98
CA LYS A 420 -30.87 -1.70 28.69
C LYS A 420 -29.88 -0.85 27.86
N PRO A 421 -29.87 0.49 27.98
CA PRO A 421 -28.83 1.28 27.34
C PRO A 421 -27.51 1.01 28.07
N THR A 422 -26.59 0.32 27.41
CA THR A 422 -25.21 0.22 27.91
C THR A 422 -24.52 1.53 27.61
N LEU A 423 -24.13 2.26 28.66
CA LEU A 423 -23.37 3.48 28.51
C LEU A 423 -21.98 3.13 27.98
N VAL A 424 -21.74 3.38 26.69
CA VAL A 424 -20.42 3.18 26.07
C VAL A 424 -19.60 4.43 26.32
N THR A 425 -18.85 4.44 27.41
CA THR A 425 -17.78 5.43 27.61
C THR A 425 -16.59 5.05 26.74
N ALA A 426 -16.10 6.00 25.94
CA ALA A 426 -14.83 5.85 25.23
C ALA A 426 -13.74 5.40 26.22
N PRO A 427 -12.83 4.49 25.85
CA PRO A 427 -11.76 4.07 26.74
C PRO A 427 -10.89 5.29 27.06
N THR A 428 -10.98 5.76 28.31
CA THR A 428 -10.01 6.72 28.84
C THR A 428 -8.61 6.16 28.64
N VAL A 429 -7.74 6.94 28.01
CA VAL A 429 -6.32 6.63 27.80
C VAL A 429 -5.78 5.98 29.06
N ARG A 430 -5.35 4.73 28.93
CA ARG A 430 -4.97 3.85 30.04
C ARG A 430 -3.72 4.40 30.72
N ARG A 431 -3.91 5.31 31.67
CA ARG A 431 -2.96 5.61 32.73
C ARG A 431 -3.67 5.40 34.06
N THR A 432 -3.10 4.48 34.83
CA THR A 432 -3.42 4.09 36.21
C THR A 432 -4.50 3.00 36.39
N ARG A 433 -4.17 2.10 37.33
CA ARG A 433 -4.77 0.79 37.62
C ARG A 433 -6.28 0.87 37.85
N SER A 434 -7.04 -0.07 37.28
CA SER A 434 -8.42 -0.36 37.67
C SER A 434 -8.66 -1.87 37.68
N THR A 435 -9.32 -2.31 38.75
CA THR A 435 -9.52 -3.66 39.30
C THR A 435 -10.76 -4.38 38.75
N THR A 436 -11.24 -4.03 37.57
CA THR A 436 -12.36 -4.73 36.91
C THR A 436 -11.87 -5.35 35.61
N ALA A 437 -11.66 -6.66 35.62
CA ALA A 437 -11.36 -7.42 34.41
C ALA A 437 -12.58 -7.38 33.48
N PRO A 438 -12.43 -7.03 32.19
CA PRO A 438 -13.49 -7.22 31.22
C PRO A 438 -13.82 -8.71 31.13
N SER A 439 -15.10 -9.05 30.99
CA SER A 439 -15.55 -10.41 30.72
C SER A 439 -14.83 -10.96 29.48
N PRO A 440 -14.29 -12.20 29.50
CA PRO A 440 -13.58 -12.74 28.36
C PRO A 440 -14.53 -12.84 27.16
N SER A 441 -14.30 -11.99 26.16
CA SER A 441 -14.91 -12.11 24.84
C SER A 441 -14.49 -13.45 24.23
N PRO A 442 -15.42 -14.28 23.71
CA PRO A 442 -15.10 -15.61 23.23
C PRO A 442 -14.36 -15.62 21.87
N ARG A 443 -14.07 -14.48 21.25
CA ARG A 443 -13.38 -14.40 19.93
C ARG A 443 -12.57 -13.12 19.77
N SER A 444 -11.44 -13.00 20.47
CA SER A 444 -10.53 -11.86 20.27
C SER A 444 -9.10 -12.36 20.04
N PRO A 445 -8.71 -12.66 18.79
CA PRO A 445 -7.32 -12.91 18.46
C PRO A 445 -6.59 -11.58 18.19
N PRO A 446 -5.59 -11.19 18.99
CA PRO A 446 -4.60 -10.23 18.51
C PRO A 446 -3.73 -10.93 17.45
N ALA A 447 -3.68 -10.39 16.23
CA ALA A 447 -2.71 -10.76 15.21
C ALA A 447 -1.60 -9.69 15.18
N PRO A 448 -0.52 -9.84 15.97
CA PRO A 448 0.54 -8.84 16.01
C PRO A 448 1.31 -8.81 14.68
N THR A 449 1.58 -7.60 14.22
CA THR A 449 2.42 -7.26 13.07
C THR A 449 3.93 -7.33 13.45
N PRO A 450 4.91 -7.10 12.54
CA PRO A 450 6.29 -7.56 12.67
C PRO A 450 6.94 -7.32 14.03
N ARG A 451 7.79 -8.27 14.45
CA ARG A 451 8.66 -8.08 15.60
C ARG A 451 9.77 -7.09 15.22
N THR A 452 9.66 -5.85 15.68
CA THR A 452 10.69 -4.79 15.56
C THR A 452 11.99 -5.06 16.36
N ARG A 453 12.36 -6.33 16.58
CA ARG A 453 13.63 -6.67 17.24
C ARG A 453 14.77 -6.71 16.22
N THR A 454 15.75 -5.85 16.47
CA THR A 454 17.00 -5.52 15.77
C THR A 454 17.96 -6.68 15.47
N SER A 455 17.50 -7.93 15.36
CA SER A 455 18.32 -9.05 14.91
C SER A 455 17.51 -9.91 13.94
N TRP A 456 17.71 -9.66 12.65
CA TRP A 456 17.27 -10.55 11.58
C TRP A 456 18.06 -11.85 11.68
N SER A 457 17.39 -12.92 12.07
CA SER A 457 17.92 -14.28 12.02
C SER A 457 16.80 -15.20 11.59
N PRO A 458 16.98 -15.98 10.51
CA PRO A 458 16.04 -17.04 10.18
C PRO A 458 15.82 -17.94 11.40
N PRO A 459 14.61 -18.54 11.57
CA PRO A 459 14.38 -19.54 12.62
C PRO A 459 15.50 -20.60 12.60
N ARG A 460 15.87 -21.15 13.78
CA ARG A 460 16.96 -22.15 13.91
C ARG A 460 16.83 -23.35 12.96
N TRP A 461 15.62 -23.61 12.47
CA TRP A 461 15.27 -24.72 11.59
C TRP A 461 15.26 -24.37 10.10
N TRP A 462 15.50 -23.10 9.72
CA TRP A 462 15.72 -22.68 8.35
C TRP A 462 17.21 -22.86 7.97
N PRO A 463 17.56 -23.82 7.09
CA PRO A 463 18.96 -24.09 6.78
C PRO A 463 19.62 -22.89 6.10
N ARG A 464 20.69 -22.37 6.71
CA ARG A 464 21.50 -21.25 6.17
C ARG A 464 22.18 -21.67 4.87
N ARG A 465 22.25 -20.76 3.90
CA ARG A 465 22.98 -20.95 2.63
C ARG A 465 24.44 -21.25 2.99
N ARG A 466 24.94 -22.45 2.65
CA ARG A 466 26.39 -22.69 2.61
C ARG A 466 26.90 -21.95 1.38
N SER A 467 27.69 -20.90 1.57
CA SER A 467 28.44 -20.28 0.48
C SER A 467 29.34 -21.35 -0.14
N ARG A 468 29.03 -21.81 -1.35
CA ARG A 468 30.04 -22.47 -2.18
C ARG A 468 30.95 -21.36 -2.68
N ARG A 469 32.15 -21.28 -2.09
CA ARG A 469 33.26 -20.59 -2.75
C ARG A 469 33.60 -21.42 -3.99
N ALA A 470 33.53 -20.80 -5.15
CA ALA A 470 34.28 -21.18 -6.33
C ALA A 470 35.24 -20.02 -6.59
#